data_AF-B6SX80-F1
#
_entry.id   AF-B6SX80-F1
#
_cell.length_a   1.000
_cell.length_b   1.000
_cell.length_c   1.000
_cell.angle_alpha   90.00
_cell.angle_beta   90.00
_cell.angle_gamma   90.00
#
_symmetry.space_group_name_H-M   'P 1'
#
loop_
_entity.id
_entity.type
_entity.pdbx_description
1 polymer ?
#
loop_
_entity_poly.entity_id
_entity_poly.type
_entity_poly.pdbx_seq_one_letter_code
_entity_poly.pdbx_strand_id
1 'polypeptide(L)'
;MATALKSFLNSPVGPKTTHFWGPVANWGFVIAGLVDMNKPPEMISGNMTAAMCVYSGLFMRFAWMVQPRNYLLLACHASNESVQLYQLSRWARSQGYLEKKEPEAKQ
;
A
#
# COMPACT_ATOMS: atom_id res chain seq x y z
N MET A 1 -24.73 -12.03 -21.01
CA MET A 1 -23.68 -12.16 -19.97
C MET A 1 -22.62 -13.22 -20.31
N ALA A 2 -22.99 -14.41 -20.82
CA ALA A 2 -22.03 -15.46 -21.18
C ALA A 2 -20.94 -15.03 -22.19
N THR A 3 -21.27 -14.20 -23.18
CA THR A 3 -20.30 -13.72 -24.18
C THR A 3 -19.22 -12.81 -23.59
N ALA A 4 -19.59 -11.94 -22.63
CA ALA A 4 -18.64 -11.04 -21.99
C ALA A 4 -17.63 -11.79 -21.11
N LEU A 5 -18.12 -12.78 -20.33
CA LEU A 5 -17.24 -13.66 -19.55
C LEU A 5 -16.33 -14.50 -20.46
N LYS A 6 -16.86 -15.07 -21.55
CA LYS A 6 -16.06 -15.83 -22.51
C LYS A 6 -15.01 -14.96 -23.21
N SER A 7 -15.34 -13.70 -23.53
CA SER A 7 -14.41 -12.72 -24.08
C SER A 7 -13.31 -12.36 -23.08
N PHE A 8 -13.67 -12.07 -21.82
CA PHE A 8 -12.71 -11.81 -20.75
C PHE A 8 -11.75 -12.99 -20.50
N LEU A 9 -12.27 -14.22 -20.42
CA LEU A 9 -11.49 -15.44 -20.19
C LEU A 9 -10.52 -15.79 -21.33
N ASN A 10 -10.82 -15.37 -22.56
CA ASN A 10 -9.99 -15.66 -23.74
C ASN A 10 -9.24 -14.40 -24.25
N SER A 11 -9.26 -13.31 -23.49
CA SER A 11 -8.47 -12.12 -23.80
C SER A 11 -6.97 -12.43 -23.74
N PRO A 12 -6.13 -11.84 -24.61
CA PRO A 12 -4.67 -12.00 -24.56
C PRO A 12 -4.05 -11.47 -23.26
N VAL A 13 -4.75 -10.60 -22.52
CA VAL A 13 -4.37 -10.11 -21.19
C VAL A 13 -5.37 -10.56 -20.11
N GLY A 14 -6.13 -11.62 -20.41
CA GLY A 14 -7.13 -12.19 -19.51
C GLY A 14 -6.54 -13.04 -18.39
N PRO A 15 -7.37 -13.58 -17.50
CA PRO A 15 -6.96 -14.32 -16.30
C PRO A 15 -6.22 -15.64 -16.58
N LYS A 16 -6.07 -16.05 -17.84
CA LYS A 16 -5.26 -17.21 -18.23
C LYS A 16 -3.79 -16.87 -18.46
N THR A 17 -3.39 -15.59 -18.38
CA THR A 17 -2.03 -15.16 -18.67
C THR A 17 -1.31 -14.60 -17.45
N THR A 18 0.02 -14.72 -17.43
CA THR A 18 0.87 -14.14 -16.39
C THR A 18 0.81 -12.61 -16.39
N HIS A 19 0.50 -11.99 -17.53
CA HIS A 19 0.30 -10.55 -17.66
C HIS A 19 -0.90 -10.02 -16.86
N PHE A 20 -1.90 -10.85 -16.58
CA PHE A 20 -3.01 -10.49 -15.70
C PHE A 20 -2.63 -10.66 -14.23
N TRP A 21 -2.06 -11.83 -13.89
CA TRP A 21 -1.78 -12.16 -12.49
C TRP A 21 -0.60 -11.39 -11.90
N GLY A 22 0.39 -10.97 -12.71
CA GLY A 22 1.50 -10.15 -12.23
C GLY A 22 1.03 -8.86 -11.57
N PRO A 23 0.26 -8.01 -12.27
CA PRO A 23 -0.35 -6.82 -11.68
C PRO A 23 -1.30 -7.09 -10.51
N VAL A 24 -2.08 -8.19 -10.57
CA VAL A 24 -2.97 -8.58 -9.45
C VAL A 24 -2.17 -8.96 -8.21
N ALA A 25 -1.06 -9.70 -8.35
CA ALA A 25 -0.21 -10.13 -7.25
C ALA A 25 0.41 -8.97 -6.48
N ASN A 26 0.60 -7.80 -7.11
CA ASN A 26 1.10 -6.60 -6.43
C ASN A 26 0.21 -6.16 -5.25
N TRP A 27 -1.09 -6.48 -5.28
CA TRP A 27 -2.01 -6.21 -4.18
C TRP A 27 -1.71 -7.02 -2.91
N GLY A 28 -0.85 -8.04 -2.97
CA GLY A 28 -0.41 -8.80 -1.81
C GLY A 28 0.17 -7.92 -0.70
N PHE A 29 0.93 -6.87 -1.07
CA PHE A 29 1.47 -5.92 -0.09
C PHE A 29 0.39 -5.13 0.64
N VAL A 30 -0.65 -4.69 -0.09
CA VAL A 30 -1.78 -3.96 0.50
C VAL A 30 -2.51 -4.86 1.48
N ILE A 31 -2.79 -6.12 1.10
CA ILE A 31 -3.46 -7.08 1.97
C ILE A 31 -2.60 -7.38 3.20
N ALA A 32 -1.30 -7.58 3.04
CA ALA A 32 -0.38 -7.81 4.17
C ALA A 32 -0.39 -6.62 5.14
N GLY A 33 -0.29 -5.39 4.63
CA GLY A 33 -0.36 -4.19 5.47
C GLY A 33 -1.70 -4.04 6.18
N LEU A 34 -2.82 -4.40 5.53
CA LEU A 34 -4.15 -4.38 6.14
C LEU A 34 -4.27 -5.41 7.28
N VAL A 35 -3.70 -6.61 7.10
CA VAL A 35 -3.65 -7.64 8.15
C VAL A 35 -2.80 -7.16 9.33
N ASP A 36 -1.67 -6.50 9.05
CA ASP A 36 -0.76 -5.96 10.06
C ASP A 36 -1.38 -4.84 10.91
N MET A 37 -2.47 -4.21 10.47
CA MET A 37 -3.21 -3.24 11.29
C MET A 37 -3.75 -3.84 12.59
N ASN A 38 -3.92 -5.16 12.68
CA ASN A 38 -4.36 -5.84 13.90
C ASN A 38 -3.21 -6.13 14.88
N LYS A 39 -1.95 -5.96 14.46
CA LYS A 39 -0.79 -6.17 15.33
C LYS A 39 -0.65 -5.02 16.34
N PRO A 40 -0.12 -5.30 17.54
CA PRO A 40 0.22 -4.26 18.50
C PRO A 40 1.29 -3.31 17.90
N PRO A 41 1.18 -1.99 18.11
CA PRO A 41 2.03 -1.02 17.44
C PRO A 41 3.53 -1.15 17.78
N GLU A 42 3.86 -1.76 18.92
CA GLU A 42 5.23 -2.05 19.37
C GLU A 42 5.91 -3.12 18.51
N MET A 43 5.13 -3.97 17.82
CA MET A 43 5.65 -4.99 16.90
C MET A 43 5.87 -4.46 15.47
N ILE A 44 5.48 -3.21 15.19
CA ILE A 44 5.65 -2.59 13.87
C ILE A 44 7.12 -2.14 13.74
N SER A 45 7.82 -2.63 12.72
CA SER A 45 9.18 -2.16 12.42
C SER A 45 9.12 -0.79 11.74
N GLY A 46 9.50 0.27 12.46
CA GLY A 46 9.56 1.64 11.92
C GLY A 46 10.41 1.75 10.66
N ASN A 47 11.58 1.08 10.63
CA ASN A 47 12.48 1.09 9.46
C ASN A 47 11.83 0.44 8.23
N MET A 48 11.16 -0.71 8.41
CA MET A 48 10.49 -1.40 7.31
C MET A 48 9.31 -0.57 6.79
N THR A 49 8.49 -0.03 7.69
CA THR A 49 7.34 0.79 7.31
C THR A 49 7.76 2.06 6.60
N ALA A 50 8.78 2.76 7.09
CA ALA A 50 9.33 3.96 6.43
C ALA A 50 9.91 3.63 5.04
N ALA A 51 10.66 2.52 4.92
CA ALA A 51 11.16 2.05 3.63
C ALA A 51 10.02 1.75 2.65
N MET A 52 8.93 1.16 3.13
CA MET A 52 7.74 0.89 2.32
C MET A 52 6.99 2.16 1.89
N CYS A 53 6.93 3.21 2.72
CA CYS A 53 6.37 4.48 2.30
C CYS A 53 7.21 5.12 1.18
N VAL A 54 8.54 5.15 1.35
CA VAL A 54 9.44 5.69 0.30
C VAL A 54 9.31 4.88 -0.99
N TYR A 55 9.30 3.54 -0.87
CA TYR A 55 9.07 2.65 -2.00
C TYR A 55 7.75 2.95 -2.71
N SER A 56 6.63 3.05 -1.97
CA SER A 56 5.33 3.36 -2.57
C SER A 56 5.32 4.72 -3.26
N GLY A 57 5.84 5.77 -2.62
CA GLY A 57 5.89 7.11 -3.22
C GLY A 57 6.68 7.17 -4.52
N LEU A 58 7.84 6.51 -4.59
CA LEU A 58 8.65 6.43 -5.81
C LEU A 58 7.91 5.68 -6.94
N PHE A 59 7.25 4.57 -6.62
CA PHE A 59 6.53 3.79 -7.61
C PHE A 59 5.20 4.44 -8.04
N MET A 60 4.54 5.21 -7.18
CA MET A 60 3.42 6.07 -7.59
C MET A 60 3.86 7.07 -8.65
N ARG A 61 5.01 7.73 -8.47
CA ARG A 61 5.58 8.63 -9.48
C ARG A 61 5.89 7.89 -10.77
N PHE A 62 6.51 6.71 -10.68
CA PHE A 62 6.79 5.88 -11.86
C PHE A 62 5.49 5.50 -12.61
N ALA A 63 4.48 4.99 -11.91
CA ALA A 63 3.21 4.57 -12.50
C ALA A 63 2.46 5.72 -13.20
N TRP A 64 2.60 6.95 -12.69
CA TRP A 64 2.03 8.15 -13.30
C TRP A 64 2.81 8.64 -14.54
N MET A 65 4.14 8.53 -14.52
CA MET A 65 5.02 9.06 -15.57
C MET A 65 5.16 8.12 -16.78
N VAL A 66 5.00 6.81 -16.59
CA VAL A 66 5.00 5.84 -17.71
C VAL A 66 3.85 6.14 -18.67
N GLN A 67 4.12 5.99 -19.98
CA GLN A 67 3.13 6.16 -21.03
C GLN A 67 2.94 4.83 -21.79
N PRO A 68 1.70 4.31 -21.89
CA PRO A 68 0.47 4.81 -21.27
C PRO A 68 0.49 4.70 -19.73
N ARG A 69 -0.26 5.56 -19.04
CA ARG A 69 -0.31 5.61 -17.57
C ARG A 69 -0.78 4.29 -16.98
N ASN A 70 -0.08 3.77 -15.99
CA ASN A 70 -0.42 2.51 -15.34
C ASN A 70 -1.29 2.75 -14.09
N TYR A 71 -2.60 2.89 -14.32
CA TYR A 71 -3.56 3.14 -13.24
C TYR A 71 -3.64 2.00 -12.21
N LEU A 72 -3.47 0.74 -12.61
CA LEU A 72 -3.53 -0.40 -11.71
C LEU A 72 -2.35 -0.40 -10.73
N LEU A 73 -1.15 -0.13 -11.24
CA LEU A 73 0.05 0.01 -10.41
C LEU A 73 -0.07 1.23 -9.49
N LEU A 74 -0.55 2.37 -10.01
CA LEU A 74 -0.79 3.57 -9.22
C LEU A 74 -1.77 3.32 -8.07
N ALA A 75 -2.89 2.64 -8.35
CA ALA A 75 -3.88 2.31 -7.32
C ALA A 75 -3.29 1.40 -6.24
N CYS A 76 -2.55 0.36 -6.63
CA CYS A 76 -1.89 -0.53 -5.69
C CYS A 76 -0.94 0.23 -4.75
N HIS A 77 -0.07 1.09 -5.29
CA HIS A 77 0.87 1.84 -4.45
C HIS A 77 0.21 2.95 -3.63
N ALA A 78 -0.86 3.58 -4.13
CA ALA A 78 -1.63 4.55 -3.34
C ALA A 78 -2.33 3.87 -2.15
N SER A 79 -2.91 2.68 -2.35
CA SER A 79 -3.49 1.90 -1.27
C SER A 79 -2.43 1.44 -0.26
N ASN A 80 -1.28 0.93 -0.73
CA ASN A 80 -0.17 0.55 0.13
C ASN A 80 0.36 1.75 0.94
N GLU A 81 0.56 2.91 0.30
CA GLU A 81 1.01 4.13 0.96
C GLU A 81 0.07 4.55 2.09
N SER A 82 -1.24 4.51 1.85
CA SER A 82 -2.26 4.85 2.85
C SER A 82 -2.17 3.94 4.09
N VAL A 83 -2.00 2.65 3.86
CA VAL A 83 -1.85 1.65 4.94
C VAL A 83 -0.53 1.83 5.68
N GLN A 84 0.58 2.01 4.97
CA GLN A 84 1.91 2.16 5.57
C GLN A 84 2.05 3.47 6.34
N LEU A 85 1.49 4.59 5.86
CA LEU A 85 1.44 5.84 6.61
C LEU A 85 0.61 5.69 7.89
N TYR A 86 -0.51 4.95 7.84
CA TYR A 86 -1.27 4.63 9.05
C TYR A 86 -0.45 3.80 10.04
N GLN A 87 0.22 2.74 9.59
CA GLN A 87 1.10 1.93 10.43
C GLN A 87 2.26 2.74 11.01
N LEU A 88 2.86 3.63 10.21
CA LEU A 88 3.94 4.52 10.63
C LEU A 88 3.45 5.48 11.72
N SER A 89 2.22 5.99 11.59
CA SER A 89 1.60 6.85 12.61
C SER A 89 1.36 6.09 13.93
N ARG A 90 0.97 4.81 13.87
CA ARG A 90 0.78 3.96 15.04
C ARG A 90 2.10 3.67 15.74
N TRP A 91 3.13 3.32 14.97
CA TRP A 91 4.48 3.15 15.48
C TRP A 91 5.02 4.45 16.10
N ALA A 92 4.85 5.59 15.43
CA ALA A 92 5.30 6.87 15.96
C ALA A 92 4.60 7.25 17.27
N ARG A 93 3.31 6.93 17.41
CA ARG A 93 2.59 7.07 18.68
C ARG A 93 3.14 6.16 19.76
N SER A 94 3.42 4.88 19.46
CA SER A 94 3.95 3.94 20.48
C SER A 94 5.38 4.26 20.90
N GLN A 95 6.16 4.98 20.08
CA GLN A 95 7.49 5.48 20.45
C GLN A 95 7.45 6.84 21.19
N GLY A 96 6.27 7.40 21.45
CA GLY A 96 6.12 8.69 22.12
C GLY A 96 6.38 9.92 21.25
N TYR A 97 6.62 9.77 19.94
CA TYR A 97 6.89 10.92 19.05
C TYR A 97 5.68 11.84 18.84
N LEU A 98 4.47 11.33 19.08
CA LEU A 98 3.21 12.07 18.93
C LEU A 98 2.50 12.36 20.27
N GLU A 99 3.13 12.03 21.40
CA GLU A 99 2.63 12.47 22.70
C GLU A 99 2.79 13.98 22.80
N LYS A 100 1.67 14.69 22.96
CA LYS A 100 1.68 16.11 23.25
C LYS A 100 2.34 16.26 24.62
N LYS A 101 3.52 16.86 24.68
CA LYS A 101 4.02 17.45 25.92
C LYS A 101 2.96 18.47 26.36
N GLU A 102 2.15 18.12 27.37
CA GLU A 102 1.34 19.13 28.04
C GLU A 102 2.30 20.24 28.50
N PRO A 103 2.01 21.52 28.23
CA PRO A 103 2.80 22.59 28.79
C PRO A 103 2.67 22.46 30.31
N GLU A 104 3.77 22.13 30.99
CA GLU A 104 3.85 22.14 32.45
C GLU A 104 3.20 23.44 32.93
N ALA A 105 2.10 23.31 33.66
CA ALA A 105 1.42 24.43 34.29
C ALA A 105 2.45 25.09 35.22
N LYS A 106 2.99 26.24 34.79
CA LYS A 106 3.76 27.12 35.65
C LYS A 106 2.86 27.51 36.82
N GLN A 107 3.18 27.01 38.01
CA GLN A 107 2.69 27.56 39.28
C GLN A 107 3.21 28.98 39.47
#